data_AF-A0A536X4H8-F1
#
_entry.id   AF-A0A536X4H8-F1
#
_cell.length_a   1.000
_cell.length_b   1.000
_cell.length_c   1.000
_cell.angle_alpha   90.00
_cell.angle_beta   90.00
_cell.angle_gamma   90.00
#
_symmetry.space_group_name_H-M   'P 1'
#
loop_
_entity.id
_entity.type
_entity.pdbx_description
1 polymer ?
#
loop_
_entity_poly.entity_id
_entity_poly.type
_entity_poly.pdbx_seq_one_letter_code
_entity_poly.pdbx_strand_id
1 'polypeptide(L)'
;MTLSRRDLEEGRMRALYIAAVDPMLALTDEQLAESLRQTLSRRPPEAGWWVFAYGSLLWNPLFPFAEARPATVRGYHRRFCLWSLASRGTTTLPGLVLGLDRGGTCHGVAYRLPARCARAE
;
A
#
# COMPACT_ATOMS: atom_id res chain seq x y z
N MET A 1 -6.17 -12.67 -13.34
CA MET A 1 -7.22 -12.31 -12.37
C MET A 1 -6.92 -10.94 -11.80
N THR A 2 -7.92 -10.09 -11.66
CA THR A 2 -7.80 -8.80 -10.97
C THR A 2 -7.89 -9.07 -9.47
N LEU A 3 -6.92 -8.59 -8.69
CA LEU A 3 -6.96 -8.67 -7.23
C LEU A 3 -8.25 -8.02 -6.71
N SER A 4 -8.95 -8.70 -5.82
CA SER A 4 -10.16 -8.23 -5.16
C SER A 4 -9.92 -7.94 -3.68
N ARG A 5 -10.84 -7.21 -3.06
CA ARG A 5 -10.80 -6.97 -1.61
C ARG A 5 -10.87 -8.28 -0.82
N ARG A 6 -11.71 -9.22 -1.26
CA ARG A 6 -11.88 -10.52 -0.64
C ARG A 6 -10.56 -11.30 -0.59
N ASP A 7 -9.73 -11.20 -1.64
CA ASP A 7 -8.40 -11.82 -1.65
C ASP A 7 -7.47 -11.29 -0.56
N LEU A 8 -7.60 -10.01 -0.19
CA LEU A 8 -6.85 -9.40 0.89
C LEU A 8 -7.39 -9.86 2.25
N GLU A 9 -8.70 -9.86 2.42
CA GLU A 9 -9.38 -10.27 3.67
C GLU A 9 -9.14 -11.76 3.99
N GLU A 10 -9.09 -12.61 2.97
CA GLU A 10 -8.74 -14.03 3.10
C GLU A 10 -7.22 -14.28 3.19
N GLY A 11 -6.39 -13.23 3.21
CA GLY A 11 -4.94 -13.35 3.39
C GLY A 11 -4.19 -13.96 2.20
N ARG A 12 -4.82 -14.14 1.03
CA ARG A 12 -4.20 -14.79 -0.14
C ARG A 12 -2.95 -14.07 -0.63
N MET A 13 -3.01 -12.74 -0.69
CA MET A 13 -1.85 -11.93 -1.07
C MET A 13 -0.75 -11.98 -0.02
N ARG A 14 -1.12 -12.02 1.25
CA ARG A 14 -0.17 -12.10 2.36
C ARG A 14 0.62 -13.41 2.29
N ALA A 15 -0.07 -14.54 2.14
CA ALA A 15 0.55 -15.84 1.98
C ALA A 15 1.48 -15.88 0.75
N LEU A 16 1.04 -15.35 -0.38
CA LEU A 16 1.83 -15.26 -1.62
C LEU A 16 3.10 -14.43 -1.44
N TYR A 17 3.04 -13.29 -0.74
CA TYR A 17 4.23 -12.47 -0.49
C TYR A 17 5.19 -13.12 0.50
N ILE A 18 4.71 -13.68 1.62
CA ILE A 18 5.57 -14.39 2.59
C ILE A 18 6.33 -15.52 1.89
N ALA A 19 5.65 -16.29 1.05
CA ALA A 19 6.27 -17.41 0.34
C ALA A 19 7.31 -16.97 -0.72
N ALA A 20 7.25 -15.72 -1.19
CA ALA A 20 8.09 -15.21 -2.27
C ALA A 20 9.27 -14.35 -1.80
N VAL A 21 9.23 -13.79 -0.59
CA VAL A 21 10.29 -12.93 -0.06
C VAL A 21 11.23 -13.72 0.86
N ASP A 22 12.46 -13.22 1.01
CA ASP A 22 13.41 -13.77 1.98
C ASP A 22 12.78 -13.77 3.39
N PRO A 23 12.84 -14.88 4.16
CA PRO A 23 12.26 -14.95 5.50
C PRO A 23 12.75 -13.87 6.46
N MET A 24 13.97 -13.35 6.27
CA MET A 24 14.52 -12.24 7.08
C MET A 24 13.92 -10.88 6.71
N LEU A 25 13.33 -10.75 5.52
CA LEU A 25 12.64 -9.54 5.07
C LEU A 25 11.11 -9.64 5.24
N ALA A 26 10.58 -10.85 5.42
CA ALA A 26 9.17 -11.09 5.67
C ALA A 26 8.80 -10.73 7.11
N LEU A 27 8.22 -9.54 7.33
CA LEU A 27 7.60 -9.22 8.62
C LEU A 27 6.56 -10.29 8.98
N THR A 28 6.51 -10.72 10.23
CA THR A 28 5.39 -11.52 10.79
C THR A 28 4.13 -10.67 10.87
N ASP A 29 2.96 -11.29 11.07
CA ASP A 29 1.70 -10.54 11.20
C ASP A 29 1.72 -9.61 12.41
N GLU A 30 2.35 -10.03 13.51
CA GLU A 30 2.55 -9.20 14.71
C GLU A 30 3.46 -8.00 14.42
N GLN A 31 4.60 -8.21 13.75
CA GLN A 31 5.51 -7.13 13.37
C GLN A 31 4.86 -6.14 12.38
N LEU A 32 4.07 -6.64 11.44
CA LEU A 32 3.31 -5.81 10.51
C LEU A 32 2.26 -4.97 11.23
N ALA A 33 1.52 -5.56 12.18
CA ALA A 33 0.55 -4.85 13.00
C ALA A 33 1.18 -3.78 13.90
N GLU A 34 2.33 -4.09 14.53
CA GLU A 34 3.11 -3.10 15.30
C GLU A 34 3.60 -1.94 14.42
N SER A 35 4.17 -2.25 13.25
CA SER A 35 4.61 -1.22 12.28
C SER A 35 3.47 -0.29 11.87
N LEU A 36 2.27 -0.85 11.64
CA LEU A 36 1.07 -0.07 11.36
C LEU A 36 0.70 0.81 12.55
N ARG A 37 0.61 0.26 13.76
CA ARG A 37 0.28 1.02 14.98
C ARG A 37 1.26 2.17 15.21
N GLN A 38 2.55 1.95 15.05
CA GLN A 38 3.58 3.00 15.18
C GLN A 38 3.47 4.08 14.11
N THR A 39 3.08 3.71 12.90
CA THR A 39 2.87 4.68 11.82
C THR A 39 1.66 5.55 12.12
N LEU A 40 0.57 4.93 12.60
CA LEU A 40 -0.68 5.63 12.90
C LEU A 40 -0.62 6.45 14.19
N SER A 41 0.19 6.08 15.19
CA SER A 41 0.31 6.84 16.44
C SER A 41 0.96 8.21 16.28
N ARG A 42 1.66 8.46 15.16
CA ARG A 42 2.35 9.73 14.87
C ARG A 42 1.41 10.89 14.56
N ARG A 43 0.11 10.63 14.37
CA ARG A 43 -0.86 11.67 14.02
C ARG A 43 -2.10 11.55 14.92
N PRO A 44 -2.72 12.68 15.32
CA PRO A 44 -3.94 12.63 16.10
C PRO A 44 -5.10 11.94 15.33
N PRO A 45 -5.84 11.02 15.96
CA PRO A 45 -6.93 10.27 15.31
C PRO A 45 -8.03 11.14 14.71
N GLU A 46 -8.31 12.29 15.35
CA GLU A 46 -9.34 13.24 14.95
C GLU A 46 -9.10 13.87 13.57
N ALA A 47 -7.85 13.87 13.08
CA ALA A 47 -7.49 14.48 11.81
C ALA A 47 -7.89 13.62 10.59
N GLY A 48 -8.32 12.37 10.80
CA GLY A 48 -8.69 11.42 9.76
C GLY A 48 -7.53 11.01 8.84
N TRP A 49 -7.65 9.85 8.21
CA TRP A 49 -6.57 9.27 7.40
C TRP A 49 -6.83 9.42 5.90
N TRP A 50 -5.76 9.74 5.18
CA TRP A 50 -5.74 9.81 3.72
C TRP A 50 -4.68 8.86 3.18
N VAL A 51 -5.03 8.13 2.13
CA VAL A 51 -4.12 7.25 1.39
C VAL A 51 -3.86 7.86 0.03
N PHE A 52 -2.60 8.14 -0.30
CA PHE A 52 -2.22 8.63 -1.62
C PHE A 52 -1.94 7.47 -2.57
N ALA A 53 -2.75 7.35 -3.62
CA ALA A 53 -2.59 6.39 -4.68
C ALA A 53 -1.70 6.94 -5.80
N TYR A 54 -0.61 6.23 -6.10
CA TYR A 54 0.31 6.55 -7.19
C TYR A 54 0.48 5.40 -8.21
N GLY A 55 0.03 4.19 -7.88
CA GLY A 55 0.17 2.98 -8.68
C GLY A 55 -1.17 2.29 -8.94
N SER A 56 -1.25 0.97 -8.72
CA SER A 56 -2.45 0.15 -8.96
C SER A 56 -3.71 0.66 -8.25
N LEU A 57 -3.56 1.30 -7.10
CA LEU A 57 -4.66 1.91 -6.33
C LEU A 57 -5.41 3.01 -7.10
N LEU A 58 -4.80 3.61 -8.13
CA LEU A 58 -5.48 4.56 -9.01
C LEU A 58 -6.65 3.92 -9.78
N TRP A 59 -6.51 2.62 -10.09
CA TRP A 59 -7.48 1.86 -10.89
C TRP A 59 -8.29 0.89 -10.02
N ASN A 60 -7.73 0.46 -8.89
CA ASN A 60 -8.35 -0.50 -7.99
C ASN A 60 -7.96 -0.21 -6.53
N PRO A 61 -8.72 0.65 -5.81
CA PRO A 61 -8.38 1.06 -4.45
C PRO A 61 -8.38 -0.07 -3.42
N LEU A 62 -9.16 -1.15 -3.60
CA LEU A 62 -9.21 -2.32 -2.70
C LEU A 62 -9.62 -2.05 -1.23
N PHE A 63 -9.94 -0.82 -0.86
CA PHE A 63 -10.42 -0.43 0.47
C PHE A 63 -11.60 0.55 0.36
N PRO A 64 -12.40 0.75 1.43
CA PRO A 64 -13.51 1.69 1.38
C PRO A 64 -12.99 3.12 1.56
N PHE A 65 -13.47 4.07 0.77
CA PHE A 65 -13.12 5.48 0.92
C PHE A 65 -14.39 6.32 1.01
N ALA A 66 -14.35 7.37 1.83
CA ALA A 66 -15.43 8.34 1.95
C ALA A 66 -15.33 9.44 0.89
N GLU A 67 -14.13 9.66 0.36
CA GLU A 67 -13.83 10.76 -0.55
C GLU A 67 -12.59 10.46 -1.38
N ALA A 68 -12.54 10.95 -2.62
CA ALA A 68 -11.40 10.87 -3.51
C ALA A 68 -11.12 12.26 -4.09
N ARG A 69 -9.85 12.70 -4.05
CA ARG A 69 -9.43 13.99 -4.63
C ARG A 69 -8.17 13.82 -5.47
N PRO A 70 -8.08 14.44 -6.66
CA PRO A 70 -6.80 14.60 -7.33
C PRO A 70 -5.79 15.26 -6.39
N ALA A 71 -4.58 14.72 -6.34
CA ALA A 71 -3.54 15.19 -5.43
C ALA A 71 -2.17 15.17 -6.10
N THR A 72 -1.29 16.08 -5.66
CA THR A 72 0.10 16.14 -6.11
C THR A 72 1.02 16.06 -4.90
N VAL A 73 1.90 15.07 -4.89
CA VAL A 73 3.00 14.98 -3.94
C VAL A 73 4.24 15.59 -4.57
N ARG A 74 4.89 16.53 -3.86
CA ARG A 74 6.14 17.16 -4.27
C ARG A 74 7.32 16.51 -3.54
N GLY A 75 8.49 16.49 -4.18
CA GLY A 75 9.68 15.84 -3.65
C GLY A 75 9.73 14.33 -3.91
N TYR A 76 8.76 13.79 -4.66
CA TYR A 76 8.72 12.40 -5.09
C TYR A 76 8.17 12.29 -6.51
N HIS A 77 8.65 11.32 -7.28
CA HIS A 77 8.17 10.99 -8.62
C HIS A 77 7.95 9.48 -8.75
N ARG A 78 7.14 9.07 -9.73
CA ARG A 78 6.89 7.65 -9.99
C ARG A 78 8.00 7.08 -10.83
N ARG A 79 8.55 5.95 -10.39
CA ARG A 79 9.58 5.21 -11.11
C ARG A 79 9.35 3.71 -10.96
N PHE A 80 9.67 2.96 -12.01
CA PHE A 80 9.80 1.51 -11.92
C PHE A 80 11.09 1.18 -11.16
N CYS A 81 11.02 1.14 -9.83
CA CYS A 81 12.18 1.03 -8.93
C CYS A 81 12.02 -0.03 -7.83
N LEU A 82 10.94 -0.81 -7.85
CA LEU A 82 10.69 -1.87 -6.88
C LEU A 82 10.65 -3.23 -7.58
N TRP A 83 11.33 -4.21 -7.00
CA TRP A 83 11.24 -5.61 -7.44
C TRP A 83 9.99 -6.26 -6.85
N SER A 84 9.24 -6.95 -7.70
CA SER A 84 8.07 -7.74 -7.34
C SER A 84 8.39 -9.20 -7.57
N LEU A 85 8.66 -9.92 -6.48
CA LEU A 85 8.92 -11.37 -6.49
C LEU A 85 7.63 -12.20 -6.56
N ALA A 86 6.48 -11.52 -6.48
CA ALA A 86 5.16 -12.12 -6.51
C ALA A 86 4.19 -11.22 -7.32
N SER A 87 3.10 -11.80 -7.84
CA SER A 87 2.01 -11.15 -8.60
C SER A 87 2.36 -10.55 -9.97
N ARG A 88 3.43 -9.74 -10.05
CA ARG A 88 3.93 -9.11 -11.29
C ARG A 88 5.29 -9.66 -11.73
N GLY A 89 5.72 -10.74 -11.09
CA GLY A 89 6.94 -11.50 -11.36
C GLY A 89 6.96 -12.74 -10.48
N THR A 90 8.08 -13.45 -10.51
CA THR A 90 8.37 -14.63 -9.69
C THR A 90 9.69 -14.46 -8.93
N THR A 91 10.01 -15.40 -8.04
CA THR A 91 11.29 -15.41 -7.33
C THR A 91 12.49 -15.61 -8.26
N THR A 92 12.32 -16.36 -9.35
CA THR A 92 13.37 -16.62 -10.35
C THR A 92 13.41 -15.59 -11.47
N LEU A 93 12.29 -14.93 -11.76
CA LEU A 93 12.20 -13.84 -12.73
C LEU A 93 11.42 -12.66 -12.12
N PRO A 94 12.10 -11.81 -11.33
CA PRO A 94 11.47 -10.67 -10.68
C PRO A 94 10.84 -9.70 -11.67
N GLY A 95 9.63 -9.24 -11.33
CA GLY A 95 8.98 -8.16 -12.06
C GLY A 95 9.44 -6.80 -11.57
N LEU A 96 9.40 -5.78 -12.42
CA LEU A 96 9.65 -4.41 -12.02
C LEU A 96 8.32 -3.66 -11.86
N VAL A 97 8.10 -3.03 -10.70
CA VAL A 97 6.86 -2.29 -10.40
C VAL A 97 7.12 -0.86 -9.95
N LEU A 98 6.07 -0.03 -10.02
CA LEU A 98 6.12 1.38 -9.65
C LEU A 98 6.32 1.57 -8.15
N GLY A 99 7.27 2.43 -7.80
CA GLY A 99 7.44 3.03 -6.48
C GLY A 99 7.48 4.56 -6.56
N LEU A 100 7.53 5.19 -5.39
CA LEU A 100 7.86 6.61 -5.27
C LEU A 100 9.35 6.74 -4.96
N ASP A 101 10.09 7.34 -5.88
CA ASP A 101 11.50 7.67 -5.70
C ASP A 101 11.65 9.16 -5.38
N ARG A 102 12.73 9.53 -4.69
CA ARG A 102 12.95 10.91 -4.23
C ARG A 102 13.14 11.87 -5.40
N GLY A 103 12.71 13.12 -5.21
CA GLY A 103 12.79 14.21 -6.19
C GLY A 103 11.57 14.30 -7.11
N GLY A 104 11.41 15.46 -7.75
CA GLY A 104 10.36 15.71 -8.74
C GLY A 104 8.95 15.87 -8.14
N THR A 105 7.94 15.49 -8.92
CA THR A 105 6.53 15.58 -8.56
C THR A 105 5.77 14.33 -9.02
N CYS A 106 4.73 13.96 -8.26
CA CYS A 106 3.87 12.83 -8.56
C CYS A 106 2.41 13.26 -8.48
N HIS A 107 1.70 13.11 -9.59
CA HIS A 107 0.25 13.24 -9.64
C HIS A 107 -0.42 11.90 -9.34
N GLY A 108 -1.48 11.95 -8.54
CA GLY A 108 -2.25 10.79 -8.13
C GLY A 108 -3.59 11.18 -7.53
N VAL A 109 -4.14 10.29 -6.70
CA VAL A 109 -5.41 10.50 -6.02
C VAL A 109 -5.22 10.30 -4.52
N ALA A 110 -5.71 11.23 -3.70
CA ALA A 110 -5.82 11.06 -2.27
C ALA A 110 -7.21 10.55 -1.92
N TYR A 111 -7.28 9.38 -1.28
CA TYR A 111 -8.52 8.78 -0.79
C TYR A 111 -8.64 9.01 0.71
N ARG A 112 -9.74 9.62 1.17
CA ARG A 112 -10.03 9.73 2.60
C ARG A 112 -10.68 8.46 3.10
N LEU A 113 -10.13 7.87 4.15
CA LEU A 113 -10.72 6.72 4.81
C LEU A 113 -11.99 7.15 5.58
N PRO A 114 -13.04 6.30 5.64
CA PRO A 114 -14.21 6.57 6.48
C PRO A 114 -13.81 6.67 7.95
N ALA A 115 -14.53 7.48 8.73
CA ALA A 115 -14.23 7.70 10.15
C ALA A 115 -14.17 6.40 10.98
N ARG A 116 -15.00 5.41 10.65
CA ARG A 116 -14.99 4.08 11.28
C ARG A 116 -13.69 3.30 11.05
N CYS A 117 -13.00 3.55 9.93
CA CYS A 117 -11.73 2.92 9.58
C CYS A 117 -10.53 3.71 10.10
N ALA A 118 -10.76 4.94 10.60
CA ALA A 118 -9.73 5.83 11.10
C ALA A 118 -9.45 5.65 12.60
N ARG A 119 -10.32 4.92 13.29
CA ARG A 119 -10.15 4.52 14.69
C ARG A 119 -9.44 3.16 14.65
N ALA A 120 -8.20 3.12 15.13
CA ALA A 120 -7.63 1.86 15.58
C ALA A 120 -8.42 1.48 16.83
N GLU A 121 -9.33 0.52 16.70
CA GLU A 121 -9.75 -0.29 17.84
C GLU A 121 -8.72 -1.39 18.06
#